data_AF-A0AAD8J2L3-F1
#
_entry.id   AF-A0AAD8J2L3-F1
#
_cell.length_a   1.000
_cell.length_b   1.000
_cell.length_c   1.000
_cell.angle_alpha   90.00
_cell.angle_beta   90.00
_cell.angle_gamma   90.00
#
_symmetry.space_group_name_H-M   'P 1'
#
loop_
_entity.id
_entity.type
_entity.pdbx_description
1 polymer ?
#
loop_
_entity_poly.entity_id
_entity_poly.type
_entity_poly.pdbx_seq_one_letter_code
_entity_poly.pdbx_strand_id
1 'polypeptide(L)'
;MPRQLRLLFVYIIVNCQVKDVLQLWRSHWRCLCEDVVYQQRRLTRNNDLQLSDNQMEFYGLAEIEKLLGAIGKSLKKIPTKWVLDIGDGKLDLPSNEYSQYDQYIEIPSKYCIQSPIASIDDVITSTYDGLENSYKSTTYLRERAILTPTNQVVNHLNDLIMDKIPGDPIVYYSSDMVQDDGTGEQGNSTFPIEYLNTIKISGLPVHELRLKEGIVVMLMRNLSQTLGLCNGTRLIVRKCMKHTVQCEVLSGNNVGAIHLIPRLDMCPSDTKLPFNFVRKQFPLQVCFAMTINKAQGQSLSKVGLYLPKPVFCHGQLYVAISRVTSPYGLKVYIETDHGSTTSITKNVVFEEIFYKLPTT
;
A
#
# COMPACT_ATOMS: atom_id res chain seq x y z
N MET A 1 -31.63 1.33 26.58
CA MET A 1 -31.37 2.44 25.64
C MET A 1 -29.90 2.52 25.20
N PRO A 2 -28.87 2.48 26.07
CA PRO A 2 -27.48 2.78 25.65
C PRO A 2 -26.90 1.78 24.62
N ARG A 3 -27.26 0.50 24.69
CA ARG A 3 -26.90 -0.48 23.66
C ARG A 3 -27.44 -0.14 22.26
N GLN A 4 -28.67 0.36 22.16
CA GLN A 4 -29.26 0.78 20.88
C GLN A 4 -28.57 2.05 20.36
N LEU A 5 -28.20 2.98 21.24
CA LEU A 5 -27.39 4.14 20.87
C LEU A 5 -26.00 3.75 20.38
N ARG A 6 -25.34 2.76 20.99
CA ARG A 6 -24.08 2.19 20.49
C ARG A 6 -24.24 1.53 19.11
N LEU A 7 -25.33 0.80 18.88
CA LEU A 7 -25.65 0.25 17.55
C LEU A 7 -25.88 1.34 16.50
N LEU A 8 -26.62 2.40 16.86
CA LEU A 8 -26.83 3.55 15.98
C LEU A 8 -25.51 4.28 15.69
N PHE A 9 -24.67 4.49 16.71
CA PHE A 9 -23.35 5.08 16.54
C PHE A 9 -22.49 4.25 15.57
N VAL A 10 -22.45 2.92 15.75
CA VAL A 10 -21.77 2.00 14.82
C VAL A 10 -22.33 2.10 13.41
N TYR A 11 -23.65 2.17 13.26
CA TYR A 11 -24.29 2.33 11.97
C TYR A 11 -23.90 3.66 11.29
N ILE A 12 -23.87 4.75 12.04
CA ILE A 12 -23.49 6.08 11.56
C ILE A 12 -22.03 6.10 11.11
N ILE A 13 -21.09 5.61 11.93
CA ILE A 13 -19.67 5.64 11.57
C ILE A 13 -19.34 4.71 10.39
N VAL A 14 -20.12 3.64 10.19
CA VAL A 14 -19.91 2.70 9.08
C VAL A 14 -20.55 3.18 7.79
N ASN A 15 -21.75 3.77 7.85
CA ASN A 15 -22.56 4.03 6.65
C ASN A 15 -22.67 5.51 6.27
N CYS A 16 -22.43 6.45 7.19
CA CYS A 16 -22.79 7.85 7.00
C CYS A 16 -21.60 8.80 6.72
N GLN A 17 -20.45 8.29 6.25
CA GLN A 17 -19.26 9.09 5.91
C GLN A 17 -18.96 10.21 6.94
N VAL A 18 -18.90 9.84 8.23
CA VAL A 18 -18.72 10.79 9.32
C VAL A 18 -17.35 11.47 9.19
N LYS A 19 -17.36 12.80 9.04
CA LYS A 19 -16.14 13.62 8.87
C LYS A 19 -15.19 13.57 10.07
N ASP A 20 -15.73 13.50 11.29
CA ASP A 20 -14.93 13.42 12.51
C ASP A 20 -15.58 12.48 13.54
N VAL A 21 -15.17 11.21 13.49
CA VAL A 21 -15.65 10.19 14.43
C VAL A 21 -15.19 10.48 15.86
N LEU A 22 -14.03 11.13 16.05
CA LEU A 22 -13.53 11.47 17.37
C LEU A 22 -14.37 12.59 17.99
N GLN A 23 -14.73 13.62 17.21
CA GLN A 23 -15.65 14.66 17.67
C GLN A 23 -17.04 14.08 17.94
N LEU A 24 -17.55 13.20 17.07
CA LEU A 24 -18.83 12.53 17.29
C LEU A 24 -18.81 11.72 18.60
N TRP A 25 -17.72 10.99 18.87
CA TRP A 25 -17.50 10.30 20.14
C TRP A 25 -17.47 11.27 21.32
N ARG A 26 -16.60 12.30 21.28
CA ARG A 26 -16.43 13.28 22.35
C ARG A 26 -17.74 13.98 22.72
N SER A 27 -18.60 14.26 21.74
CA SER A 27 -19.89 14.91 21.98
C SER A 27 -20.96 13.98 22.57
N HIS A 28 -20.84 12.65 22.43
CA HIS A 28 -21.92 11.72 22.76
C HIS A 28 -21.52 10.53 23.65
N TRP A 29 -20.24 10.39 24.03
CA TRP A 29 -19.75 9.21 24.75
C TRP A 29 -20.49 8.98 26.08
N ARG A 30 -20.87 10.05 26.79
CA ARG A 30 -21.62 9.96 28.05
C ARG A 30 -22.96 9.24 27.87
N CYS A 31 -23.70 9.57 26.81
CA CYS A 31 -24.97 8.89 26.47
C CYS A 31 -24.75 7.44 26.01
N LEU A 32 -23.63 7.18 25.33
CA LEU A 32 -23.25 5.84 24.88
C LEU A 32 -22.76 4.94 26.03
N CYS A 33 -22.29 5.53 27.14
CA CYS A 33 -21.67 4.81 28.25
C CYS A 33 -22.48 4.83 29.55
N GLU A 34 -23.70 5.37 29.53
CA GLU A 34 -24.54 5.53 30.72
C GLU A 34 -24.78 4.20 31.47
N ASP A 35 -24.88 3.08 30.76
CA ASP A 35 -25.07 1.75 31.37
C ASP A 35 -23.77 1.03 31.74
N VAL A 36 -22.59 1.57 31.43
CA VAL A 36 -21.29 0.89 31.61
C VAL A 36 -21.03 0.55 33.07
N VAL A 37 -21.26 1.51 33.99
CA VAL A 37 -21.05 1.28 35.43
C VAL A 37 -21.97 0.16 35.92
N TYR A 38 -23.25 0.19 35.53
CA TYR A 38 -24.21 -0.86 35.90
C TYR A 38 -23.81 -2.24 35.35
N GLN A 39 -23.36 -2.30 34.09
CA GLN A 39 -22.89 -3.55 33.48
C GLN A 39 -21.65 -4.11 34.21
N GLN A 40 -20.69 -3.26 34.54
CA GLN A 40 -19.47 -3.68 35.24
C GLN A 40 -19.74 -4.12 36.68
N ARG A 41 -20.66 -3.47 37.40
CA ARG A 41 -21.13 -3.92 38.73
C ARG A 41 -21.71 -5.33 38.68
N ARG A 42 -22.50 -5.63 37.65
CA ARG A 42 -23.08 -6.97 37.44
C ARG A 42 -22.02 -8.03 37.10
N LEU A 43 -21.04 -7.68 36.26
CA LEU A 43 -19.97 -8.59 35.86
C LEU A 43 -19.01 -8.90 37.02
N THR A 44 -18.64 -7.89 37.78
CA THR A 44 -17.68 -7.99 38.89
C THR A 44 -18.31 -8.40 40.22
N ARG A 45 -19.65 -8.42 40.31
CA ARG A 45 -20.44 -8.60 41.55
C ARG A 45 -20.08 -7.60 42.65
N ASN A 46 -19.54 -6.44 42.28
CA ASN A 46 -19.20 -5.37 43.20
C ASN A 46 -20.20 -4.22 43.01
N ASN A 47 -21.14 -4.07 43.93
CA ASN A 47 -22.19 -3.04 43.84
C ASN A 47 -21.65 -1.62 44.11
N ASP A 48 -20.51 -1.50 44.80
CA ASP A 48 -19.89 -0.22 45.17
C ASP A 48 -18.89 0.27 44.12
N LEU A 49 -18.73 -0.44 43.00
CA LEU A 49 -17.82 -0.07 41.93
C LEU A 49 -18.15 1.32 41.38
N GLN A 50 -17.19 2.22 41.47
CA GLN A 50 -17.19 3.52 40.82
C GLN A 50 -16.12 3.51 39.72
N LEU A 51 -16.44 4.08 38.57
CA LEU A 51 -15.53 4.19 37.43
C LEU A 51 -15.26 5.66 37.15
N SER A 52 -14.01 6.01 36.84
CA SER A 52 -13.69 7.34 36.33
C SER A 52 -14.18 7.52 34.89
N ASP A 53 -14.29 8.77 34.43
CA ASP A 53 -14.65 9.09 33.04
C ASP A 53 -13.78 8.34 32.03
N ASN A 54 -12.45 8.31 32.25
CA ASN A 54 -11.51 7.56 31.41
C ASN A 54 -11.80 6.05 31.36
N GLN A 55 -12.20 5.46 32.49
CA GLN A 55 -12.54 4.03 32.55
C GLN A 55 -13.88 3.76 31.86
N MET A 56 -14.86 4.65 32.02
CA MET A 56 -16.15 4.54 31.33
C MET A 56 -15.99 4.65 29.82
N GLU A 57 -15.18 5.60 29.35
CA GLU A 57 -14.83 5.72 27.93
C GLU A 57 -14.14 4.46 27.40
N PHE A 58 -13.19 3.91 28.15
CA PHE A 58 -12.49 2.68 27.76
C PHE A 58 -13.46 1.50 27.56
N TYR A 59 -14.35 1.24 28.52
CA TYR A 59 -15.32 0.15 28.40
C TYR A 59 -16.36 0.42 27.31
N GLY A 60 -16.78 1.67 27.13
CA GLY A 60 -17.69 2.06 26.05
C GLY A 60 -17.09 1.82 24.67
N LEU A 61 -15.83 2.20 24.46
CA LEU A 61 -15.08 1.93 23.23
C LEU A 61 -14.88 0.44 23.01
N ALA A 62 -14.61 -0.34 24.06
CA ALA A 62 -14.48 -1.80 23.95
C ALA A 62 -15.77 -2.46 23.46
N GLU A 63 -16.94 -2.01 23.93
CA GLU A 63 -18.23 -2.53 23.46
C GLU A 63 -18.54 -2.10 22.02
N ILE A 64 -18.17 -0.89 21.62
CA ILE A 64 -18.26 -0.44 20.22
C ILE A 64 -17.34 -1.26 19.32
N GLU A 65 -16.10 -1.53 19.74
CA GLU A 65 -15.16 -2.38 19.01
C GLU A 65 -15.71 -3.80 18.83
N LYS A 66 -16.39 -4.35 19.84
CA LYS A 66 -17.07 -5.64 19.74
C LYS A 66 -18.21 -5.62 18.73
N LEU A 67 -19.03 -4.57 18.73
CA LEU A 67 -20.11 -4.39 17.75
C LEU A 67 -19.58 -4.24 16.32
N LEU A 68 -18.49 -3.50 16.13
CA LEU A 68 -17.80 -3.39 14.84
C LEU A 68 -17.18 -4.72 14.41
N GLY A 69 -16.59 -5.46 15.35
CA GLY A 69 -16.02 -6.78 15.09
C GLY A 69 -17.07 -7.78 14.58
N ALA A 70 -18.29 -7.71 15.10
CA ALA A 70 -19.41 -8.54 14.63
C ALA A 70 -19.80 -8.31 13.16
N ILE A 71 -19.47 -7.14 12.59
CA ILE A 71 -19.68 -6.80 11.18
C ILE A 71 -18.36 -6.77 10.38
N GLY A 72 -17.28 -7.35 10.92
CA GLY A 72 -15.98 -7.43 10.25
C GLY A 72 -15.21 -6.10 10.16
N LYS A 73 -15.60 -5.10 10.96
CA LYS A 73 -14.97 -3.77 11.04
C LYS A 73 -14.21 -3.60 12.36
N SER A 74 -13.44 -2.52 12.48
CA SER A 74 -12.70 -2.15 13.69
C SER A 74 -12.54 -0.64 13.74
N LEU A 75 -12.59 -0.04 14.94
CA LEU A 75 -12.32 1.39 15.16
C LEU A 75 -10.92 1.77 14.64
N LYS A 76 -9.96 0.84 14.71
CA LYS A 76 -8.60 1.06 14.18
C LYS A 76 -8.57 1.30 12.67
N LYS A 77 -9.57 0.81 11.93
CA LYS A 77 -9.66 0.93 10.47
C LYS A 77 -10.44 2.16 10.01
N ILE A 78 -10.99 2.96 10.93
CA ILE A 78 -11.70 4.19 10.59
C ILE A 78 -10.67 5.29 10.26
N PRO A 79 -10.75 5.93 9.09
CA PRO A 79 -9.83 7.02 8.74
C PRO A 79 -9.92 8.15 9.77
N THR A 80 -8.78 8.70 10.19
CA THR A 80 -8.78 9.89 11.03
C THR A 80 -9.24 11.11 10.22
N LYS A 81 -9.78 12.13 10.89
CA LYS A 81 -10.18 13.41 10.26
C LYS A 81 -9.07 13.96 9.35
N TRP A 82 -7.82 13.93 9.81
CA TRP A 82 -6.67 14.35 9.01
C TRP A 82 -6.55 13.62 7.65
N VAL A 83 -6.80 12.30 7.61
CA VAL A 83 -6.77 11.53 6.35
C VAL A 83 -7.94 11.93 5.44
N LEU A 84 -9.11 12.20 6.01
CA LEU A 84 -10.27 12.67 5.25
C LEU A 84 -10.04 14.08 4.69
N ASP A 85 -9.49 15.00 5.48
CA ASP A 85 -9.19 16.37 5.07
C ASP A 85 -8.16 16.40 3.92
N ILE A 86 -7.21 15.46 3.87
CA ILE A 86 -6.32 15.28 2.71
C ILE A 86 -7.11 14.92 1.45
N GLY A 87 -8.03 13.97 1.54
CA GLY A 87 -8.86 13.55 0.41
C GLY A 87 -9.79 14.66 -0.09
N ASP A 88 -10.31 15.46 0.84
CA ASP A 88 -11.21 16.56 0.57
C ASP A 88 -10.49 17.87 0.16
N GLY A 89 -9.16 17.94 0.30
CA GLY A 89 -8.39 19.15 0.00
C GLY A 89 -8.56 20.28 1.03
N LYS A 90 -8.98 19.97 2.27
CA LYS A 90 -9.35 20.95 3.31
C LYS A 90 -8.25 21.25 4.32
N LEU A 91 -7.01 20.88 4.01
CA LEU A 91 -5.89 21.18 4.90
C LEU A 91 -5.45 22.63 4.74
N ASP A 92 -5.03 23.22 5.86
CA ASP A 92 -4.47 24.56 5.87
C ASP A 92 -3.19 24.63 5.01
N LEU A 93 -3.01 25.77 4.37
CA LEU A 93 -1.84 26.04 3.55
C LEU A 93 -0.57 26.14 4.42
N PRO A 94 0.60 25.73 3.90
CA PRO A 94 1.86 25.90 4.60
C PRO A 94 2.09 27.38 4.95
N SER A 95 2.61 27.67 6.15
CA SER A 95 2.85 29.05 6.61
C SER A 95 4.09 29.71 5.99
N ASN A 96 4.61 29.19 4.87
CA ASN A 96 5.87 29.62 4.25
C ASN A 96 5.65 30.09 2.81
N GLU A 97 6.70 30.06 1.98
CA GLU A 97 6.66 30.46 0.56
C GLU A 97 5.63 29.68 -0.30
N TYR A 98 5.15 28.54 0.19
CA TYR A 98 4.10 27.75 -0.45
C TYR A 98 2.67 28.18 -0.08
N SER A 99 2.51 29.16 0.82
CA SER A 99 1.19 29.74 1.20
C SER A 99 0.41 30.32 0.02
N GLN A 100 1.09 30.67 -1.07
CA GLN A 100 0.49 31.18 -2.30
C GLN A 100 -0.04 30.09 -3.25
N TYR A 101 0.23 28.81 -2.95
CA TYR A 101 -0.13 27.70 -3.82
C TYR A 101 -1.13 26.77 -3.14
N ASP A 102 -2.40 26.85 -3.56
CA ASP A 102 -3.53 26.08 -3.00
C ASP A 102 -3.36 24.55 -3.06
N GLN A 103 -2.39 24.07 -3.84
CA GLN A 103 -2.12 22.65 -4.07
C GLN A 103 -1.05 22.10 -3.13
N TYR A 104 -0.45 22.90 -2.25
CA TYR A 104 0.54 22.42 -1.28
C TYR A 104 -0.06 22.29 0.11
N ILE A 105 0.34 21.23 0.80
CA ILE A 105 -0.04 20.97 2.18
C ILE A 105 1.19 20.71 3.03
N GLU A 106 1.06 20.94 4.33
CA GLU A 106 2.06 20.52 5.31
C GLU A 106 1.61 19.22 6.01
N ILE A 107 2.43 18.18 5.90
CA ILE A 107 2.23 16.92 6.61
C ILE A 107 2.73 17.08 8.05
N PRO A 108 1.94 16.69 9.06
CA PRO A 108 2.35 16.77 10.46
C PRO A 108 3.71 16.09 10.68
N SER A 109 4.64 16.81 11.30
CA SER A 109 6.04 16.40 11.49
C SER A 109 6.21 15.02 12.13
N LYS A 110 5.27 14.58 12.98
CA LYS A 110 5.24 13.23 13.59
C LYS A 110 5.23 12.07 12.57
N TYR A 111 4.69 12.31 11.36
CA TYR A 111 4.68 11.33 10.27
C TYR A 111 5.90 11.47 9.37
N CYS A 112 6.53 12.64 9.33
CA CYS A 112 7.67 12.92 8.47
C CYS A 112 8.97 12.36 9.07
N ILE A 113 9.83 11.86 8.20
CA ILE A 113 11.24 11.62 8.52
C ILE A 113 11.98 12.84 8.02
N GLN A 114 12.59 13.58 8.94
CA GLN A 114 13.36 14.76 8.63
C GLN A 114 14.85 14.47 8.85
N SER A 115 15.63 14.63 7.78
CA SER A 115 17.09 14.53 7.77
C SER A 115 17.69 15.73 7.01
N PRO A 116 18.81 16.29 7.49
CA PRO A 116 19.54 17.33 6.76
C PRO A 116 20.03 16.86 5.39
N ILE A 117 20.35 15.56 5.28
CA ILE A 117 20.82 14.92 4.06
C ILE A 117 19.86 13.79 3.73
N ALA A 118 19.23 13.89 2.56
CA ALA A 118 18.29 12.87 2.14
C ALA A 118 19.02 11.57 1.81
N SER A 119 18.65 10.48 2.48
CA SER A 119 19.10 9.14 2.19
C SER A 119 17.91 8.20 1.96
N ILE A 120 17.92 7.50 0.82
CA ILE A 120 16.95 6.44 0.52
C ILE A 120 16.97 5.35 1.60
N ASP A 121 18.13 5.13 2.24
CA ASP A 121 18.27 4.15 3.31
C ASP A 121 17.41 4.49 4.55
N ASP A 122 17.09 5.76 4.79
CA ASP A 122 16.20 6.17 5.88
C ASP A 122 14.76 5.66 5.64
N VAL A 123 14.30 5.70 4.40
CA VAL A 123 13.00 5.15 3.99
C VAL A 123 12.97 3.64 4.14
N ILE A 124 14.04 2.98 3.70
CA ILE A 124 14.15 1.52 3.77
C ILE A 124 14.17 1.08 5.23
N THR A 125 15.03 1.67 6.06
CA THR A 125 15.20 1.30 7.47
C THR A 125 13.98 1.63 8.31
N SER A 126 13.32 2.76 8.04
CA SER A 126 12.09 3.13 8.75
C SER A 126 10.93 2.18 8.43
N THR A 127 10.84 1.68 7.19
CA THR A 127 9.77 0.78 6.75
C THR A 127 10.06 -0.68 7.11
N TYR A 128 11.29 -1.12 6.82
CA TYR A 128 11.81 -2.46 7.02
C TYR A 128 12.87 -2.45 8.13
N ASP A 129 12.41 -2.19 9.34
CA ASP A 129 13.24 -2.22 10.55
C ASP A 129 13.81 -3.63 10.77
N GLY A 130 15.14 -3.76 10.84
CA GLY A 130 15.81 -5.04 11.03
C GLY A 130 15.63 -6.04 9.88
N LEU A 131 15.60 -5.56 8.64
CA LEU A 131 15.39 -6.38 7.42
C LEU A 131 16.32 -7.59 7.35
N GLU A 132 17.62 -7.42 7.62
CA GLU A 132 18.63 -8.49 7.55
C GLU A 132 18.32 -9.67 8.48
N ASN A 133 17.62 -9.43 9.58
CA ASN A 133 17.21 -10.47 10.53
C ASN A 133 15.80 -11.00 10.24
N SER A 134 14.95 -10.18 9.63
CA SER A 134 13.51 -10.45 9.47
C SER A 134 13.07 -10.82 8.06
N TYR A 135 13.97 -10.83 7.07
CA TYR A 135 13.65 -11.14 5.67
C TYR A 135 13.07 -12.54 5.45
N LYS A 136 13.21 -13.46 6.40
CA LYS A 136 12.57 -14.79 6.35
C LYS A 136 11.16 -14.81 6.96
N SER A 137 10.78 -13.77 7.69
CA SER A 137 9.50 -13.69 8.39
C SER A 137 8.37 -13.24 7.47
N THR A 138 7.47 -14.18 7.19
CA THR A 138 6.28 -13.96 6.35
C THR A 138 5.39 -12.85 6.90
N THR A 139 5.10 -12.87 8.20
CA THR A 139 4.23 -11.88 8.86
C THR A 139 4.84 -10.49 8.79
N TYR A 140 6.16 -10.40 9.02
CA TYR A 140 6.89 -9.14 8.92
C TYR A 140 6.80 -8.54 7.52
N LEU A 141 7.09 -9.33 6.48
CA LEU A 141 7.11 -8.87 5.09
C LEU A 141 5.71 -8.57 4.53
N ARG A 142 4.70 -9.34 4.94
CA ARG A 142 3.31 -9.20 4.50
C ARG A 142 2.75 -7.80 4.80
N GLU A 143 3.03 -7.29 5.98
CA GLU A 143 2.36 -6.10 6.52
C GLU A 143 3.02 -4.78 6.12
N ARG A 144 4.08 -4.81 5.30
CA ARG A 144 4.95 -3.67 5.02
C ARG A 144 5.11 -3.45 3.52
N ALA A 145 5.18 -2.19 3.09
CA ALA A 145 5.61 -1.81 1.74
C ALA A 145 6.07 -0.35 1.71
N ILE A 146 6.96 -0.05 0.76
CA ILE A 146 7.28 1.34 0.38
C ILE A 146 6.39 1.73 -0.80
N LEU A 147 5.74 2.89 -0.70
CA LEU A 147 4.88 3.44 -1.73
C LEU A 147 5.52 4.68 -2.35
N THR A 148 5.48 4.78 -3.67
CA THR A 148 6.03 5.94 -4.40
C THR A 148 5.20 6.22 -5.66
N PRO A 149 5.25 7.43 -6.26
CA PRO A 149 4.39 7.76 -7.40
C PRO A 149 4.76 7.05 -8.70
N THR A 150 6.05 6.74 -8.95
CA THR A 150 6.54 6.30 -10.27
C THR A 150 7.21 4.93 -10.25
N ASN A 151 7.09 4.18 -11.36
CA ASN A 151 7.72 2.86 -11.49
C ASN A 151 9.26 2.90 -11.49
N GLN A 152 9.86 3.99 -11.96
CA GLN A 152 11.33 4.13 -11.98
C GLN A 152 11.90 4.09 -10.56
N VAL A 153 11.28 4.83 -9.63
CA VAL A 153 11.66 4.86 -8.21
C VAL A 153 11.40 3.50 -7.55
N VAL A 154 10.28 2.84 -7.88
CA VAL A 154 9.99 1.47 -7.41
C VAL A 154 11.11 0.50 -7.77
N ASN A 155 11.55 0.51 -9.03
CA ASN A 155 12.59 -0.41 -9.49
C ASN A 155 13.91 -0.16 -8.75
N HIS A 156 14.31 1.11 -8.63
CA HIS A 156 15.53 1.48 -7.91
C HIS A 156 15.50 1.05 -6.43
N LEU A 157 14.39 1.31 -5.72
CA LEU A 157 14.21 0.87 -4.34
C LEU A 157 14.26 -0.65 -4.19
N ASN A 158 13.59 -1.38 -5.08
CA ASN A 158 13.58 -2.83 -5.03
C ASN A 158 14.97 -3.41 -5.27
N ASP A 159 15.76 -2.84 -6.18
CA ASP A 159 17.15 -3.24 -6.42
C ASP A 159 18.03 -3.00 -5.18
N LEU A 160 17.95 -1.81 -4.56
CA LEU A 160 18.69 -1.50 -3.33
C LEU A 160 18.34 -2.46 -2.17
N ILE A 161 17.06 -2.75 -2.00
CA ILE A 161 16.60 -3.67 -0.94
C ILE A 161 17.06 -5.11 -1.25
N MET A 162 17.04 -5.52 -2.51
CA MET A 162 17.52 -6.83 -2.94
C MET A 162 19.00 -7.05 -2.62
N ASP A 163 19.82 -6.01 -2.76
CA ASP A 163 21.25 -6.04 -2.48
C ASP A 163 21.55 -6.08 -0.96
N LYS A 164 20.67 -5.52 -0.12
CA LYS A 164 20.75 -5.62 1.35
C LYS A 164 20.36 -6.99 1.91
N ILE A 165 19.64 -7.81 1.15
CA ILE A 165 19.22 -9.14 1.61
C ILE A 165 20.36 -10.14 1.42
N PRO A 166 20.74 -10.91 2.46
CA PRO A 166 21.86 -11.84 2.38
C PRO A 166 21.57 -13.00 1.42
N GLY A 167 22.65 -13.58 0.88
CA GLY A 167 22.61 -14.71 -0.05
C GLY A 167 22.70 -14.28 -1.52
N ASP A 168 23.20 -15.19 -2.35
CA ASP A 168 23.38 -14.94 -3.78
C ASP A 168 22.05 -15.08 -4.55
N PRO A 169 21.75 -14.17 -5.48
CA PRO A 169 20.56 -14.29 -6.30
C PRO A 169 20.70 -15.41 -7.33
N ILE A 170 19.63 -16.16 -7.54
CA ILE A 170 19.45 -16.99 -8.72
C ILE A 170 18.94 -16.10 -9.84
N VAL A 171 19.63 -16.14 -10.97
CA VAL A 171 19.33 -15.30 -12.13
C VAL A 171 18.60 -16.12 -13.19
N TYR A 172 17.45 -15.61 -13.62
CA TYR A 172 16.65 -16.21 -14.67
C TYR A 172 16.61 -15.28 -15.88
N TYR A 173 17.27 -15.68 -16.97
CA TYR A 173 17.21 -14.97 -18.25
C TYR A 173 15.90 -15.28 -19.00
N SER A 174 15.30 -14.28 -19.65
CA SER A 174 14.13 -14.48 -20.49
C SER A 174 14.52 -15.07 -21.85
N SER A 175 13.52 -15.56 -22.59
CA SER A 175 13.65 -15.86 -24.02
C SER A 175 12.76 -14.87 -24.78
N ASP A 176 13.40 -14.04 -25.59
CA ASP A 176 12.76 -12.91 -26.25
C ASP A 176 12.70 -13.19 -27.75
N MET A 177 11.53 -12.92 -28.36
CA MET A 177 11.28 -13.22 -29.76
C MET A 177 10.43 -12.12 -30.40
N VAL A 178 10.59 -11.96 -31.71
CA VAL A 178 9.68 -11.19 -32.55
C VAL A 178 8.69 -12.17 -33.18
N GLN A 179 7.40 -11.94 -32.98
CA GLN A 179 6.36 -12.75 -33.59
C GLN A 179 6.16 -12.31 -35.04
N ASP A 180 6.26 -13.27 -35.96
CA ASP A 180 5.97 -13.11 -37.38
C ASP A 180 4.48 -12.78 -37.57
N ASP A 181 4.18 -11.76 -38.38
CA ASP A 181 2.81 -11.35 -38.70
C ASP A 181 2.20 -12.17 -39.86
N GLY A 182 2.93 -13.16 -40.36
CA GLY A 182 2.45 -14.09 -41.39
C GLY A 182 2.50 -13.51 -42.80
N THR A 183 3.19 -12.38 -43.02
CA THR A 183 3.36 -11.76 -44.34
C THR A 183 4.40 -12.45 -45.24
N GLY A 184 4.95 -13.59 -44.83
CA GLY A 184 5.70 -14.49 -45.72
C GLY A 184 7.13 -14.02 -46.06
N GLU A 185 7.57 -12.87 -45.57
CA GLU A 185 9.00 -12.58 -45.46
C GLU A 185 9.53 -13.34 -44.25
N GLN A 186 10.35 -14.36 -44.49
CA GLN A 186 10.94 -15.23 -43.46
C GLN A 186 11.63 -14.38 -42.36
N GLY A 187 10.90 -14.08 -41.29
CA GLY A 187 11.27 -13.15 -40.22
C GLY A 187 12.28 -13.71 -39.21
N ASN A 188 13.26 -14.50 -39.67
CA ASN A 188 14.42 -14.80 -38.85
C ASN A 188 15.33 -13.55 -38.84
N SER A 189 15.31 -12.85 -37.69
CA SER A 189 16.30 -11.88 -37.18
C SER A 189 16.47 -10.53 -37.89
N THR A 190 15.43 -9.70 -37.98
CA THR A 190 15.65 -8.26 -38.27
C THR A 190 16.31 -7.53 -37.09
N PHE A 191 16.15 -8.05 -35.87
CA PHE A 191 16.66 -7.42 -34.65
C PHE A 191 17.62 -8.37 -33.90
N PRO A 192 18.82 -7.91 -33.51
CA PRO A 192 19.73 -8.67 -32.66
C PRO A 192 19.09 -9.04 -31.32
N ILE A 193 19.39 -10.23 -30.79
CA ILE A 193 18.84 -10.68 -29.50
C ILE A 193 19.29 -9.79 -28.34
N GLU A 194 20.49 -9.21 -28.42
CA GLU A 194 21.04 -8.26 -27.46
C GLU A 194 20.17 -7.01 -27.38
N TYR A 195 19.66 -6.53 -28.52
CA TYR A 195 18.71 -5.42 -28.56
C TYR A 195 17.40 -5.81 -27.88
N LEU A 196 16.83 -6.97 -28.22
CA LEU A 196 15.59 -7.47 -27.63
C LEU A 196 15.68 -7.61 -26.09
N ASN A 197 16.81 -8.12 -25.61
CA ASN A 197 17.07 -8.30 -24.17
C ASN A 197 17.15 -6.96 -23.41
N THR A 198 17.47 -5.85 -24.09
CA THR A 198 17.51 -4.50 -23.47
C THR A 198 16.13 -3.87 -23.31
N ILE A 199 15.10 -4.41 -23.98
CA ILE A 199 13.76 -3.83 -24.00
C ILE A 199 13.12 -3.95 -22.60
N LYS A 200 12.82 -2.79 -22.01
CA LYS A 200 12.09 -2.65 -20.74
C LYS A 200 10.74 -1.99 -21.00
N ILE A 201 9.66 -2.79 -20.92
CA ILE A 201 8.29 -2.32 -21.15
C ILE A 201 7.45 -2.54 -19.89
N SER A 202 6.60 -1.56 -19.59
CA SER A 202 5.65 -1.66 -18.48
C SER A 202 4.76 -2.89 -18.61
N GLY A 203 4.61 -3.65 -17.53
CA GLY A 203 3.79 -4.85 -17.52
C GLY A 203 4.46 -6.09 -18.12
N LEU A 204 5.75 -6.04 -18.48
CA LEU A 204 6.58 -7.21 -18.73
C LEU A 204 7.66 -7.36 -17.66
N PRO A 205 7.98 -8.58 -17.23
CA PRO A 205 9.18 -8.83 -16.44
C PRO A 205 10.45 -8.41 -17.21
N VAL A 206 11.49 -8.09 -16.45
CA VAL A 206 12.82 -7.81 -17.01
C VAL A 206 13.45 -9.07 -17.61
N HIS A 207 14.38 -8.86 -18.56
CA HIS A 207 15.15 -9.96 -19.16
C HIS A 207 15.93 -10.73 -18.10
N GLU A 208 16.68 -10.02 -17.26
CA GLU A 208 17.43 -10.58 -16.14
C GLU A 208 16.62 -10.50 -14.85
N LEU A 209 15.89 -11.57 -14.52
CA LEU A 209 15.10 -11.64 -13.28
C LEU A 209 15.94 -12.27 -12.16
N ARG A 210 16.36 -11.45 -11.19
CA ARG A 210 17.11 -11.87 -10.01
C ARG A 210 16.15 -12.24 -8.87
N LEU A 211 16.24 -13.47 -8.35
CA LEU A 211 15.41 -13.95 -7.24
C LEU A 211 16.26 -14.58 -6.12
N LYS A 212 15.84 -14.41 -4.88
CA LYS A 212 16.41 -15.05 -3.67
C LYS A 212 15.26 -15.68 -2.89
N GLU A 213 15.55 -16.72 -2.12
CA GLU A 213 14.56 -17.26 -1.19
C GLU A 213 14.26 -16.24 -0.08
N GLY A 214 12.99 -16.09 0.28
CA GLY A 214 12.52 -15.14 1.29
C GLY A 214 12.14 -13.76 0.75
N ILE A 215 12.39 -13.44 -0.53
CA ILE A 215 12.03 -12.10 -1.05
C ILE A 215 10.55 -11.98 -1.38
N VAL A 216 10.04 -10.75 -1.29
CA VAL A 216 8.69 -10.43 -1.73
C VAL A 216 8.67 -10.16 -3.22
N VAL A 217 7.78 -10.85 -3.93
CA VAL A 217 7.49 -10.62 -5.35
C VAL A 217 6.01 -10.31 -5.54
N MET A 218 5.66 -9.77 -6.70
CA MET A 218 4.30 -9.50 -7.13
C MET A 218 4.05 -10.20 -8.47
N LEU A 219 2.88 -10.82 -8.60
CA LEU A 219 2.45 -11.47 -9.83
C LEU A 219 2.02 -10.41 -10.86
N MET A 220 2.49 -10.53 -12.10
CA MET A 220 2.27 -9.55 -13.17
C MET A 220 1.12 -9.92 -14.12
N ARG A 221 0.55 -11.12 -13.99
CA ARG A 221 -0.53 -11.66 -14.83
C ARG A 221 -1.54 -12.43 -13.99
N ASN A 222 -2.77 -12.50 -14.48
CA ASN A 222 -3.77 -13.37 -13.89
C ASN A 222 -3.46 -14.81 -14.29
N LEU A 223 -3.22 -15.69 -13.31
CA LEU A 223 -3.05 -17.13 -13.50
C LEU A 223 -4.34 -17.87 -13.14
N SER A 224 -4.90 -17.56 -11.98
CA SER A 224 -6.13 -18.18 -11.48
C SER A 224 -6.77 -17.32 -10.41
N GLN A 225 -7.97 -16.82 -10.69
CA GLN A 225 -8.72 -16.00 -9.75
C GLN A 225 -9.23 -16.82 -8.55
N THR A 226 -9.62 -18.07 -8.78
CA THR A 226 -10.10 -18.97 -7.72
C THR A 226 -9.01 -19.28 -6.71
N LEU A 227 -7.76 -19.40 -7.17
CA LEU A 227 -6.59 -19.61 -6.31
C LEU A 227 -6.00 -18.28 -5.78
N GLY A 228 -6.59 -17.13 -6.10
CA GLY A 228 -6.06 -15.81 -5.68
C GLY A 228 -4.75 -15.40 -6.37
N LEU A 229 -4.37 -16.08 -7.45
CA LEU A 229 -3.22 -15.76 -8.28
C LEU A 229 -3.60 -14.76 -9.37
N CYS A 230 -3.89 -13.54 -8.95
CA CYS A 230 -4.23 -12.40 -9.81
C CYS A 230 -3.04 -11.45 -9.97
N ASN A 231 -3.08 -10.61 -11.00
CA ASN A 231 -2.15 -9.50 -11.17
C ASN A 231 -2.19 -8.60 -9.92
N GLY A 232 -1.03 -8.32 -9.35
CA GLY A 232 -0.89 -7.55 -8.11
C GLY A 232 -0.84 -8.40 -6.84
N THR A 233 -1.13 -9.70 -6.89
CA THR A 233 -0.98 -10.57 -5.72
C THR A 233 0.48 -10.59 -5.27
N ARG A 234 0.71 -10.25 -3.99
CA ARG A 234 2.03 -10.32 -3.36
C ARG A 234 2.30 -11.74 -2.91
N LEU A 235 3.49 -12.22 -3.18
CA LEU A 235 3.97 -13.55 -2.86
C LEU A 235 5.32 -13.46 -2.18
N ILE A 236 5.68 -14.47 -1.38
CA ILE A 236 7.05 -14.68 -0.90
C ILE A 236 7.66 -15.88 -1.61
N VAL A 237 8.89 -15.73 -2.10
CA VAL A 237 9.62 -16.82 -2.74
C VAL A 237 10.06 -17.82 -1.67
N ARG A 238 9.60 -19.07 -1.78
CA ARG A 238 9.99 -20.17 -0.89
C ARG A 238 11.13 -21.00 -1.46
N LYS A 239 11.12 -21.22 -2.78
CA LYS A 239 12.15 -22.01 -3.45
C LYS A 239 12.27 -21.62 -4.92
N CYS A 240 13.50 -21.41 -5.36
CA CYS A 240 13.84 -21.19 -6.76
C CYS A 240 14.23 -22.52 -7.42
N MET A 241 13.51 -22.95 -8.45
CA MET A 241 13.82 -24.17 -9.21
C MET A 241 14.08 -23.85 -10.67
N LYS A 242 14.54 -24.84 -11.45
CA LYS A 242 14.95 -24.63 -12.85
C LYS A 242 13.81 -24.11 -13.74
N HIS A 243 12.59 -24.63 -13.57
CA HIS A 243 11.45 -24.35 -14.46
C HIS A 243 10.26 -23.71 -13.76
N THR A 244 10.29 -23.62 -12.43
CA THR A 244 9.21 -23.08 -11.60
C THR A 244 9.79 -22.32 -10.42
N VAL A 245 9.02 -21.36 -9.89
CA VAL A 245 9.32 -20.70 -8.62
C VAL A 245 8.20 -21.05 -7.64
N GLN A 246 8.56 -21.64 -6.50
CA GLN A 246 7.60 -21.90 -5.44
C GLN A 246 7.37 -20.62 -4.64
N CYS A 247 6.12 -20.19 -4.57
CA CYS A 247 5.69 -18.95 -3.97
C CYS A 247 4.56 -19.20 -2.98
N GLU A 248 4.57 -18.49 -1.86
CA GLU A 248 3.47 -18.47 -0.90
C GLU A 248 2.73 -17.13 -0.96
N VAL A 249 1.40 -17.16 -0.91
CA VAL A 249 0.55 -15.97 -1.00
C VAL A 249 0.60 -15.13 0.28
N LEU A 250 0.92 -13.84 0.15
CA LEU A 250 1.01 -12.90 1.27
C LEU A 250 -0.26 -12.08 1.50
N SER A 251 -1.10 -11.88 0.47
CA SER A 251 -2.27 -10.99 0.55
C SER A 251 -3.54 -11.62 -0.03
N GLY A 252 -4.70 -11.16 0.44
CA GLY A 252 -6.02 -11.63 -0.03
C GLY A 252 -6.60 -12.79 0.79
N ASN A 253 -7.55 -13.51 0.18
CA ASN A 253 -8.29 -14.59 0.85
C ASN A 253 -7.51 -15.91 0.92
N ASN A 254 -6.50 -16.09 0.08
CA ASN A 254 -5.72 -17.32 -0.05
C ASN A 254 -4.34 -17.23 0.63
N VAL A 255 -4.21 -16.40 1.67
CA VAL A 255 -2.92 -16.20 2.38
C VAL A 255 -2.40 -17.52 2.94
N GLY A 256 -1.10 -17.77 2.77
CA GLY A 256 -0.43 -19.00 3.19
C GLY A 256 -0.52 -20.14 2.16
N ALA A 257 -1.32 -19.99 1.10
CA ALA A 257 -1.35 -20.98 0.02
C ALA A 257 -0.04 -20.98 -0.76
N ILE A 258 0.47 -22.18 -1.07
CA ILE A 258 1.73 -22.37 -1.81
C ILE A 258 1.41 -22.79 -3.24
N HIS A 259 2.02 -22.09 -4.21
CA HIS A 259 1.84 -22.34 -5.63
C HIS A 259 3.19 -22.39 -6.36
N LEU A 260 3.22 -23.16 -7.45
CA LEU A 260 4.35 -23.18 -8.39
C LEU A 260 4.04 -22.23 -9.54
N ILE A 261 4.89 -21.22 -9.73
CA ILE A 261 4.75 -20.22 -10.78
C ILE A 261 5.63 -20.65 -11.96
N PRO A 262 5.04 -20.99 -13.13
CA PRO A 262 5.80 -21.32 -14.33
C PRO A 262 6.17 -20.05 -15.11
N ARG A 263 7.05 -20.21 -16.11
CA ARG A 263 7.27 -19.18 -17.13
C ARG A 263 6.08 -19.08 -18.06
N LEU A 264 5.75 -17.87 -18.49
CA LEU A 264 4.71 -17.59 -19.47
C LEU A 264 5.29 -16.81 -20.65
N ASP A 265 4.71 -17.01 -21.82
CA ASP A 265 4.91 -16.11 -22.95
C ASP A 265 4.01 -14.88 -22.73
N MET A 266 4.61 -13.70 -22.74
CA MET A 266 3.92 -12.44 -22.50
C MET A 266 4.17 -11.47 -23.64
N CYS A 267 3.09 -11.02 -24.23
CA CYS A 267 3.10 -9.91 -25.17
C CYS A 267 2.78 -8.61 -24.39
N PRO A 268 3.46 -7.51 -24.69
CA PRO A 268 3.09 -6.21 -24.16
C PRO A 268 1.83 -5.69 -24.88
N SER A 269 0.85 -5.18 -24.13
CA SER A 269 -0.46 -4.80 -24.67
C SER A 269 -0.46 -3.47 -25.42
N ASP A 270 0.47 -2.57 -25.08
CA ASP A 270 0.54 -1.22 -25.63
C ASP A 270 2.02 -0.85 -25.78
N THR A 271 2.53 -0.92 -27.01
CA THR A 271 3.91 -0.54 -27.31
C THR A 271 3.99 0.25 -28.60
N LYS A 272 4.93 1.18 -28.62
CA LYS A 272 5.34 1.89 -29.84
C LYS A 272 6.40 1.10 -30.63
N LEU A 273 6.60 -0.18 -30.32
CA LEU A 273 7.55 -0.99 -31.06
C LEU A 273 6.99 -1.26 -32.46
N PRO A 274 7.83 -1.24 -33.51
CA PRO A 274 7.40 -1.51 -34.87
C PRO A 274 7.17 -3.01 -35.13
N PHE A 275 7.13 -3.85 -34.10
CA PHE A 275 7.02 -5.30 -34.21
C PHE A 275 6.31 -5.91 -32.99
N ASN A 276 5.79 -7.13 -33.18
CA ASN A 276 5.14 -7.90 -32.12
C ASN A 276 6.19 -8.57 -31.23
N PHE A 277 6.44 -8.00 -30.07
CA PHE A 277 7.41 -8.54 -29.11
C PHE A 277 6.79 -9.60 -28.19
N VAL A 278 7.47 -10.73 -28.00
CA VAL A 278 7.09 -11.77 -27.05
C VAL A 278 8.24 -12.05 -26.11
N ARG A 279 7.99 -11.99 -24.80
CA ARG A 279 8.96 -12.35 -23.76
C ARG A 279 8.46 -13.56 -22.96
N LYS A 280 9.26 -14.63 -22.97
CA LYS A 280 9.07 -15.80 -22.11
C LYS A 280 9.84 -15.67 -20.81
N GLN A 281 9.12 -15.44 -19.71
CA GLN A 281 9.71 -15.25 -18.39
C GLN A 281 8.72 -15.64 -17.28
N PHE A 282 9.18 -15.81 -16.04
CA PHE A 282 8.29 -15.86 -14.90
C PHE A 282 7.50 -14.54 -14.79
N PRO A 283 6.17 -14.57 -14.62
CA PRO A 283 5.34 -13.37 -14.49
C PRO A 283 5.49 -12.74 -13.09
N LEU A 284 6.72 -12.54 -12.63
CA LEU A 284 7.10 -12.09 -11.29
C LEU A 284 7.96 -10.83 -11.37
N GLN A 285 7.77 -9.94 -10.41
CA GLN A 285 8.56 -8.73 -10.19
C GLN A 285 8.85 -8.61 -8.69
N VAL A 286 10.04 -8.16 -8.30
CA VAL A 286 10.35 -7.84 -6.89
C VAL A 286 9.43 -6.74 -6.36
N CYS A 287 8.95 -6.86 -5.13
CA CYS A 287 7.89 -6.01 -4.59
C CYS A 287 8.04 -5.69 -3.08
N PHE A 288 9.16 -5.09 -2.71
CA PHE A 288 9.30 -4.38 -1.44
C PHE A 288 8.78 -2.94 -1.52
N ALA A 289 8.92 -2.34 -2.70
CA ALA A 289 8.30 -1.10 -3.11
C ALA A 289 7.26 -1.36 -4.21
N MET A 290 6.24 -0.52 -4.27
CA MET A 290 5.25 -0.48 -5.34
C MET A 290 4.72 0.92 -5.56
N THR A 291 4.05 1.15 -6.70
CA THR A 291 3.44 2.45 -6.94
C THR A 291 2.20 2.62 -6.06
N ILE A 292 1.89 3.87 -5.71
CA ILE A 292 0.68 4.22 -4.96
C ILE A 292 -0.57 3.63 -5.63
N ASN A 293 -0.64 3.70 -6.96
CA ASN A 293 -1.77 3.18 -7.75
C ASN A 293 -1.89 1.64 -7.61
N LYS A 294 -0.76 0.91 -7.53
CA LYS A 294 -0.76 -0.55 -7.33
C LYS A 294 -1.13 -0.96 -5.91
N ALA A 295 -0.92 -0.08 -4.93
CA ALA A 295 -1.30 -0.31 -3.55
C ALA A 295 -2.81 -0.08 -3.29
N GLN A 296 -3.55 0.48 -4.25
CA GLN A 296 -4.99 0.71 -4.12
C GLN A 296 -5.73 -0.61 -3.78
N GLY A 297 -6.58 -0.57 -2.75
CA GLY A 297 -7.31 -1.74 -2.27
C GLY A 297 -6.51 -2.66 -1.32
N GLN A 298 -5.21 -2.41 -1.11
CA GLN A 298 -4.41 -3.13 -0.12
C GLN A 298 -4.47 -2.42 1.25
N SER A 299 -4.32 -3.19 2.33
CA SER A 299 -4.16 -2.69 3.69
C SER A 299 -2.84 -3.20 4.26
N LEU A 300 -2.03 -2.29 4.79
CA LEU A 300 -0.69 -2.54 5.31
C LEU A 300 -0.56 -1.97 6.72
N SER A 301 0.18 -2.65 7.60
CA SER A 301 0.39 -2.16 8.97
C SER A 301 1.52 -1.14 9.04
N LYS A 302 2.50 -1.20 8.12
CA LYS A 302 3.60 -0.24 8.02
C LYS A 302 3.79 0.21 6.58
N VAL A 303 3.83 1.52 6.36
CA VAL A 303 3.94 2.14 5.04
C VAL A 303 5.00 3.22 5.10
N GLY A 304 6.05 3.07 4.28
CA GLY A 304 6.95 4.16 3.94
C GLY A 304 6.47 4.85 2.69
N LEU A 305 6.03 6.09 2.77
CA LEU A 305 5.65 6.89 1.62
C LEU A 305 6.86 7.71 1.16
N TYR A 306 7.45 7.35 0.03
CA TYR A 306 8.62 8.01 -0.53
C TYR A 306 8.25 8.88 -1.73
N LEU A 307 8.45 10.19 -1.57
CA LEU A 307 8.12 11.24 -2.52
C LEU A 307 9.40 12.01 -2.91
N PRO A 308 10.24 11.46 -3.80
CA PRO A 308 11.35 12.22 -4.40
C PRO A 308 10.84 13.31 -5.34
N LYS A 309 9.61 13.14 -5.83
CA LYS A 309 8.82 14.16 -6.52
C LYS A 309 7.42 14.15 -5.94
N PRO A 310 6.70 15.29 -5.96
CA PRO A 310 5.32 15.35 -5.51
C PRO A 310 4.40 14.41 -6.30
N VAL A 311 3.26 14.05 -5.71
CA VAL A 311 2.21 13.31 -6.42
C VAL A 311 1.64 14.15 -7.57
N PHE A 312 1.17 13.48 -8.62
CA PHE A 312 0.75 14.13 -9.86
C PHE A 312 -0.71 13.81 -10.26
N CYS A 313 -1.33 12.82 -9.61
CA CYS A 313 -2.71 12.43 -9.88
C CYS A 313 -3.65 12.78 -8.73
N HIS A 314 -4.92 13.01 -9.10
CA HIS A 314 -6.01 13.24 -8.15
C HIS A 314 -6.09 12.16 -7.07
N GLY A 315 -6.18 12.58 -5.81
CA GLY A 315 -6.39 11.68 -4.68
C GLY A 315 -5.24 10.69 -4.44
N GLN A 316 -4.12 10.81 -5.16
CA GLN A 316 -3.00 9.87 -5.06
C GLN A 316 -2.38 9.90 -3.65
N LEU A 317 -2.23 11.08 -3.06
CA LEU A 317 -1.74 11.21 -1.68
C LEU A 317 -2.70 10.58 -0.67
N TYR A 318 -4.01 10.81 -0.83
CA TYR A 318 -5.05 10.15 -0.03
C TYR A 318 -4.99 8.62 -0.15
N VAL A 319 -4.85 8.10 -1.37
CA VAL A 319 -4.75 6.65 -1.61
C VAL A 319 -3.56 6.10 -0.84
N ALA A 320 -2.38 6.74 -0.92
CA ALA A 320 -1.17 6.29 -0.22
C ALA A 320 -1.35 6.25 1.30
N ILE A 321 -1.84 7.34 1.89
CA ILE A 321 -2.00 7.48 3.34
C ILE A 321 -3.08 6.55 3.88
N SER A 322 -4.18 6.37 3.14
CA SER A 322 -5.26 5.46 3.53
C SER A 322 -4.91 3.96 3.46
N ARG A 323 -3.72 3.59 2.95
CA ARG A 323 -3.29 2.18 2.93
C ARG A 323 -2.86 1.68 4.30
N VAL A 324 -2.48 2.57 5.21
CA VAL A 324 -1.97 2.20 6.53
C VAL A 324 -3.10 1.91 7.50
N THR A 325 -3.03 0.82 8.26
CA THR A 325 -4.08 0.45 9.23
C THR A 325 -4.00 1.24 10.55
N SER A 326 -2.96 2.03 10.73
CA SER A 326 -2.74 2.84 11.94
C SER A 326 -1.86 4.05 11.59
N PRO A 327 -2.15 5.25 12.10
CA PRO A 327 -1.31 6.42 11.85
C PRO A 327 0.15 6.23 12.26
N TYR A 328 0.43 5.40 13.28
CA TYR A 328 1.79 5.11 13.73
C TYR A 328 2.61 4.27 12.73
N GLY A 329 1.92 3.53 11.85
CA GLY A 329 2.55 2.74 10.80
C GLY A 329 3.00 3.56 9.60
N LEU A 330 2.62 4.84 9.53
CA LEU A 330 2.94 5.72 8.41
C LEU A 330 4.23 6.49 8.68
N LYS A 331 5.16 6.41 7.74
CA LYS A 331 6.31 7.30 7.66
C LYS A 331 6.37 7.92 6.28
N VAL A 332 6.47 9.24 6.23
CA VAL A 332 6.48 10.01 4.99
C VAL A 332 7.85 10.63 4.82
N TYR A 333 8.40 10.50 3.62
CA TYR A 333 9.71 10.97 3.26
C TYR A 333 9.60 11.77 1.98
N ILE A 334 9.77 13.08 2.07
CA ILE A 334 9.66 14.00 0.96
C ILE A 334 11.02 14.64 0.74
N GLU A 335 11.60 14.42 -0.43
CA GLU A 335 12.87 15.05 -0.78
C GLU A 335 12.64 16.43 -1.39
N THR A 336 13.56 17.34 -1.10
CA THR A 336 13.67 18.63 -1.76
C THR A 336 14.69 18.56 -2.89
N ASP A 337 14.61 19.51 -3.82
CA ASP A 337 15.60 19.63 -4.90
C ASP A 337 17.03 19.92 -4.38
N HIS A 338 17.15 20.33 -3.12
CA HIS A 338 18.43 20.61 -2.45
C HIS A 338 19.03 19.38 -1.74
N GLY A 339 18.42 18.20 -1.88
CA GLY A 339 18.92 16.97 -1.27
C GLY A 339 18.70 16.90 0.25
N SER A 340 17.74 17.66 0.78
CA SER A 340 17.25 17.57 2.15
C SER A 340 15.81 17.04 2.16
N THR A 341 15.24 16.81 3.34
CA THR A 341 13.84 16.40 3.47
C THR A 341 12.93 17.53 3.95
N THR A 342 11.64 17.49 3.57
CA THR A 342 10.63 18.47 4.00
C THR A 342 9.35 17.80 4.52
N SER A 343 8.48 18.58 5.18
CA SER A 343 7.11 18.21 5.53
C SER A 343 6.09 18.59 4.46
N ILE A 344 6.51 19.33 3.43
CA ILE A 344 5.59 19.97 2.48
C ILE A 344 5.53 19.18 1.18
N THR A 345 4.33 18.91 0.70
CA THR A 345 4.15 18.24 -0.59
C THR A 345 2.89 18.71 -1.29
N LYS A 346 2.79 18.40 -2.58
CA LYS A 346 1.62 18.70 -3.39
C LYS A 346 0.49 17.74 -3.05
N ASN A 347 -0.71 18.25 -2.79
CA ASN A 347 -1.96 17.50 -2.74
C ASN A 347 -2.81 17.84 -3.97
N VAL A 348 -2.98 16.89 -4.87
CA VAL A 348 -3.79 17.09 -6.09
C VAL A 348 -5.22 16.63 -5.82
N VAL A 349 -6.13 17.57 -5.62
CA VAL A 349 -7.57 17.34 -5.42
C VAL A 349 -8.32 18.17 -6.45
N PHE A 350 -9.18 17.54 -7.26
CA PHE A 350 -10.04 18.21 -8.22
C PHE A 350 -11.45 18.22 -7.63
N GLU A 351 -11.91 19.37 -7.14
CA GLU A 351 -13.27 19.50 -6.61
C GLU A 351 -14.34 19.33 -7.70
N GLU A 352 -13.99 19.67 -8.95
CA GLU A 352 -14.88 19.70 -10.11
C GLU A 352 -15.49 18.34 -10.48
N ILE A 353 -14.87 17.23 -10.08
CA ILE A 353 -15.37 15.87 -10.33
C ILE A 353 -16.65 15.59 -9.52
N PHE A 354 -16.84 16.26 -8.38
CA PHE A 354 -18.00 16.03 -7.51
C PHE A 354 -19.17 16.99 -7.79
N TYR A 355 -18.92 18.14 -8.43
CA TYR A 355 -19.92 19.21 -8.58
C TYR A 355 -20.42 19.45 -10.02
N LYS A 356 -19.88 18.76 -11.02
CA LYS A 356 -20.37 18.77 -12.41
C LYS A 356 -21.06 17.47 -12.82
N LEU A 357 -21.94 16.94 -11.97
CA LEU A 357 -22.95 16.00 -12.48
C LEU A 357 -23.94 16.82 -13.32
N PRO A 358 -24.29 16.38 -14.55
CA PRO A 358 -25.30 17.07 -15.33
C PRO A 358 -26.59 17.12 -14.50
N THR A 359 -27.02 18.34 -14.16
CA THR A 359 -28.37 18.60 -13.69
C THR A 359 -29.29 18.12 -14.81
N THR A 360 -29.95 16.98 -14.57
CA THR A 360 -30.96 16.42 -15.47
C THR A 360 -32.23 17.23 -15.38
#